data_AF-A0AAD9PTY7-F1
#
_entry.id   AF-A0AAD9PTY7-F1
#
_cell.length_a   1.000
_cell.length_b   1.000
_cell.length_c   1.000
_cell.angle_alpha   90.00
_cell.angle_beta   90.00
_cell.angle_gamma   90.00
#
_symmetry.space_group_name_H-M   'P 1'
#
loop_
_entity.id
_entity.type
_entity.pdbx_description
1 polymer ?
#
loop_
_entity_poly.entity_id
_entity_poly.type
_entity_poly.pdbx_seq_one_letter_code
_entity_poly.pdbx_strand_id
1 'polypeptide(L)'
;MDELVTNVARLKTENKVLQNKINNKPVMKRKLFMDNVLNNDESVKFYTGLPTLTCLMAIFNVLKPLAEKLKYWDSNIGNKVNFQKKPSVKKSDKKRSLTTFKNLC
;
A
#
# COMPACT_ATOMS: atom_id res chain seq x y z
N MET A 1 41.84 8.47 10.76
CA MET A 1 40.68 9.19 11.32
C MET A 1 39.53 9.26 10.32
N ASP A 2 39.81 9.51 9.04
CA ASP A 2 38.77 9.64 7.99
C ASP A 2 37.88 8.40 7.82
N GLU A 3 38.46 7.19 7.85
CA GLU A 3 37.70 5.94 7.74
C GLU A 3 36.65 5.78 8.85
N LEU A 4 36.99 6.20 10.08
CA LEU A 4 36.08 6.17 11.21
C LEU A 4 34.93 7.17 11.03
N VAL A 5 35.23 8.36 10.52
CA VAL A 5 34.23 9.40 10.23
C VAL A 5 33.26 8.93 9.12
N THR A 6 33.78 8.30 8.06
CA THR A 6 32.97 7.73 6.98
C THR A 6 32.05 6.62 7.50
N ASN A 7 32.57 5.72 8.34
CA ASN A 7 31.79 4.62 8.92
C ASN A 7 30.69 5.12 9.86
N VAL A 8 30.97 6.14 10.69
CA VAL A 8 29.96 6.75 11.57
C VAL A 8 28.86 7.44 10.77
N ALA A 9 29.20 8.14 9.67
CA ALA A 9 28.23 8.77 8.79
C ALA A 9 27.33 7.74 8.09
N ARG A 10 27.90 6.63 7.62
CA ARG A 10 27.15 5.51 7.05
C ARG A 10 26.17 4.91 8.05
N LEU A 11 26.65 4.58 9.25
CA LEU A 11 25.84 3.99 10.31
C LEU A 11 24.69 4.90 10.77
N LYS A 12 24.92 6.22 10.87
CA LYS A 12 23.85 7.19 11.15
C LYS A 12 22.79 7.21 10.06
N THR A 13 23.19 7.09 8.81
CA THR A 13 22.29 7.08 7.65
C THR A 13 21.44 5.82 7.63
N GLU A 14 22.06 4.65 7.82
CA GLU A 14 21.36 3.36 7.94
C GLU A 14 20.36 3.35 9.11
N ASN A 15 20.78 3.84 10.28
CA ASN A 15 19.89 3.97 11.44
C ASN A 15 18.67 4.84 11.14
N LYS A 16 18.86 5.97 10.46
CA LYS A 16 17.76 6.87 10.08
C LYS A 16 16.79 6.18 9.12
N VAL A 17 17.29 5.40 8.15
CA VAL A 17 16.45 4.62 7.23
C VAL A 17 15.67 3.53 7.97
N LEU A 18 16.31 2.79 8.88
CA LEU A 18 15.66 1.75 9.68
C LEU A 18 14.58 2.33 10.59
N GLN A 19 14.88 3.43 11.28
CA GLN A 19 13.91 4.17 12.10
C GLN A 19 12.71 4.62 11.28
N ASN A 20 12.93 5.15 10.07
CA ASN A 20 11.83 5.53 9.17
C ASN A 20 10.97 4.34 8.72
N LYS A 21 11.58 3.16 8.48
CA LYS A 21 10.85 1.92 8.16
C LYS A 21 10.00 1.43 9.33
N ILE A 22 10.53 1.47 10.55
CA ILE A 22 9.84 1.02 11.77
C ILE A 22 8.73 1.99 12.18
N ASN A 23 8.97 3.29 12.07
CA ASN A 23 7.99 4.33 12.42
C ASN A 23 6.71 4.23 11.59
N ASN A 24 6.80 3.69 10.37
CA ASN A 24 5.63 3.35 9.57
C ASN A 24 5.14 1.91 9.82
N LYS A 25 4.74 1.65 11.07
CA LYS A 25 4.17 0.37 11.52
C LYS A 25 3.13 -0.26 10.58
N PRO A 26 2.13 0.48 10.03
CA PRO A 26 1.13 -0.15 9.17
C PRO A 26 1.72 -0.65 7.85
N VAL A 27 2.66 0.08 7.25
CA VAL A 27 3.34 -0.35 6.02
C VAL A 27 4.21 -1.57 6.30
N MET A 28 4.94 -1.57 7.41
CA MET A 28 5.79 -2.71 7.81
C MET A 28 4.97 -3.98 8.05
N LYS A 29 3.86 -3.89 8.80
CA LYS A 29 2.96 -5.04 9.03
C LYS A 29 2.41 -5.60 7.73
N ARG A 30 2.01 -4.73 6.80
CA ARG A 30 1.52 -5.17 5.48
C ARG A 30 2.62 -5.88 4.71
N LYS A 31 3.83 -5.31 4.66
CA LYS A 31 4.96 -5.92 3.95
C LYS A 31 5.25 -7.32 4.48
N LEU A 32 5.39 -7.46 5.80
CA LEU A 32 5.65 -8.75 6.43
C LEU A 32 4.54 -9.77 6.12
N PHE A 33 3.29 -9.32 6.12
CA PHE A 33 2.17 -10.18 5.75
C PHE A 33 2.24 -10.62 4.28
N MET A 34 2.50 -9.70 3.35
CA MET A 34 2.62 -10.04 1.92
C MET A 34 3.81 -10.97 1.66
N ASP A 35 4.95 -10.73 2.32
CA ASP A 35 6.11 -11.61 2.23
C ASP A 35 5.75 -13.05 2.67
N ASN A 36 4.91 -13.21 3.71
CA ASN A 36 4.43 -14.53 4.15
C ASN A 36 3.41 -15.15 3.19
N VAL A 37 2.49 -14.36 2.64
CA VAL A 37 1.45 -14.85 1.73
C VAL A 37 2.08 -15.34 0.42
N LEU A 38 3.02 -14.56 -0.12
CA LEU A 38 3.63 -14.79 -1.44
C LEU A 38 4.89 -15.66 -1.36
N ASN A 39 5.19 -16.25 -0.20
CA ASN A 39 6.41 -17.01 0.03
C ASN A 39 6.50 -18.27 -0.84
N ASN A 40 5.42 -19.04 -0.97
CA ASN A 40 5.35 -20.22 -1.82
C ASN A 40 3.90 -20.53 -2.25
N ASP A 41 3.71 -21.52 -3.13
CA ASP A 41 2.38 -21.87 -3.64
C ASP A 41 1.45 -22.41 -2.55
N GLU A 42 1.97 -23.10 -1.52
CA GLU A 42 1.17 -23.58 -0.40
C GLU A 42 0.65 -22.44 0.46
N SER A 43 1.47 -21.41 0.73
CA SER A 43 1.06 -20.22 1.46
C SER A 43 0.04 -19.42 0.67
N VAL A 44 0.24 -19.26 -0.65
CA VAL A 44 -0.74 -18.62 -1.52
C VAL A 44 -2.06 -19.37 -1.47
N LYS A 45 -2.04 -20.70 -1.57
CA LYS A 45 -3.24 -21.53 -1.47
C LYS A 45 -3.92 -21.41 -0.11
N PHE A 46 -3.16 -21.42 0.97
CA PHE A 46 -3.70 -21.28 2.31
C PHE A 46 -4.41 -19.93 2.52
N TYR A 47 -3.78 -18.83 2.10
CA TYR A 47 -4.30 -17.48 2.36
C TYR A 47 -5.34 -17.00 1.34
N THR A 48 -5.27 -17.48 0.09
CA THR A 48 -6.12 -16.97 -1.01
C THR A 48 -7.04 -18.03 -1.61
N GLY A 49 -6.81 -19.31 -1.34
CA GLY A 49 -7.50 -20.43 -1.98
C GLY A 49 -7.02 -20.75 -3.39
N LEU A 50 -6.12 -19.94 -3.97
CA LEU A 50 -5.61 -20.15 -5.32
C LEU A 50 -4.43 -21.14 -5.33
N PRO A 51 -4.33 -22.00 -6.36
CA PRO A 51 -3.37 -23.09 -6.34
C PRO A 51 -1.90 -22.64 -6.38
N THR A 52 -1.60 -21.50 -7.01
CA THR A 52 -0.23 -21.01 -7.19
C THR A 52 -0.15 -19.49 -7.18
N LEU A 53 1.05 -18.95 -6.90
CA LEU A 53 1.37 -17.53 -7.03
C LEU A 53 1.10 -17.00 -8.44
N THR A 54 1.40 -17.81 -9.46
CA THR A 54 1.15 -17.46 -10.86
C THR A 54 -0.34 -17.24 -11.13
N CYS A 55 -1.21 -18.09 -10.57
CA CYS A 55 -2.65 -17.93 -10.70
C CYS A 55 -3.14 -16.62 -10.05
N LEU A 56 -2.66 -16.33 -8.83
CA LEU A 56 -2.94 -15.07 -8.15
C LEU A 56 -2.51 -13.85 -8.97
N MET A 57 -1.29 -13.86 -9.51
CA MET A 57 -0.75 -12.77 -10.33
C MET A 57 -1.50 -12.61 -11.66
N ALA A 58 -1.93 -13.71 -12.28
CA ALA A 58 -2.73 -13.66 -13.50
C ALA A 58 -4.06 -12.91 -13.27
N ILE A 59 -4.75 -13.20 -12.17
CA ILE A 59 -5.98 -12.50 -11.79
C ILE A 59 -5.70 -11.00 -11.58
N PHE A 60 -4.65 -10.65 -10.83
CA PHE A 60 -4.30 -9.25 -10.62
C PHE A 60 -3.96 -8.52 -11.92
N ASN A 61 -3.26 -9.16 -12.86
CA ASN A 61 -2.93 -8.55 -14.14
C ASN A 61 -4.18 -8.26 -14.99
N VAL A 62 -5.20 -9.12 -14.94
CA VAL A 62 -6.49 -8.87 -15.58
C VAL A 62 -7.27 -7.75 -14.89
N LEU A 63 -7.27 -7.73 -13.55
CA LEU A 63 -8.02 -6.74 -12.78
C LEU A 63 -7.37 -5.35 -12.78
N LYS A 64 -6.04 -5.25 -12.87
CA LYS A 64 -5.28 -4.00 -12.81
C LYS A 64 -5.81 -2.91 -13.76
N PRO A 65 -5.96 -3.14 -15.08
CA PRO A 65 -6.48 -2.12 -16.00
C PRO A 65 -7.96 -1.78 -15.75
N LEU A 66 -8.74 -2.70 -15.17
CA LEU A 66 -10.13 -2.46 -14.80
C LEU A 66 -10.21 -1.58 -13.55
N ALA A 67 -9.35 -1.84 -12.56
CA ALA A 67 -9.31 -1.13 -11.29
C ALA A 67 -8.96 0.35 -11.43
N GLU A 68 -8.12 0.71 -12.41
CA GLU A 68 -7.81 2.11 -12.71
C GLU A 68 -9.05 2.90 -13.19
N LYS A 69 -10.00 2.21 -13.83
CA LYS A 69 -11.26 2.78 -14.34
C LYS A 69 -12.39 2.68 -13.32
N LEU A 70 -12.23 1.94 -12.23
CA LEU A 70 -13.25 1.79 -11.20
C LEU A 70 -13.38 3.10 -10.41
N LYS A 71 -14.56 3.72 -10.53
CA LYS A 71 -14.98 4.75 -9.57
C LYS A 71 -15.41 4.06 -8.29
N TYR A 72 -15.06 4.66 -7.15
CA TYR A 72 -15.60 4.23 -5.86
C TYR A 72 -17.13 4.33 -5.91
N TRP A 73 -17.81 3.35 -5.31
CA TRP A 73 -19.25 3.39 -5.17
C TRP A 73 -19.67 4.67 -4.44
N ASP A 74 -20.35 5.56 -5.14
CA ASP A 74 -20.92 6.79 -4.59
C ASP A 74 -22.43 6.64 -4.63
N SER A 75 -23.06 6.55 -3.46
CA SER A 75 -24.53 6.50 -3.37
C SER A 75 -25.21 7.76 -3.94
N ASN A 76 -24.44 8.81 -4.25
CA ASN A 76 -24.89 10.04 -4.90
C ASN A 76 -24.52 10.11 -6.39
N ILE A 77 -24.34 8.99 -7.09
CA ILE A 77 -24.09 9.00 -8.55
C ILE A 77 -25.13 9.90 -9.25
N GLY A 78 -24.65 10.99 -9.87
CA GLY A 78 -25.48 12.02 -10.53
C GLY A 78 -25.74 13.30 -9.71
N ASN A 79 -25.59 13.26 -8.39
CA ASN A 79 -25.87 14.38 -7.49
C ASN A 79 -24.59 14.94 -6.87
N LYS A 80 -24.29 16.21 -7.18
CA LYS A 80 -23.19 16.93 -6.53
C LYS A 80 -23.53 17.20 -5.05
N VAL A 81 -22.72 16.67 -4.15
CA VAL A 81 -22.80 16.89 -2.70
C VAL A 81 -22.19 18.24 -2.29
N ASN A 82 -22.62 18.79 -1.16
CA ASN A 82 -22.35 20.20 -0.81
C ASN A 82 -20.87 20.59 -0.78
N PHE A 83 -19.98 19.68 -0.35
CA PHE A 83 -18.53 19.91 -0.36
C PHE A 83 -17.90 19.88 -1.78
N GLN A 84 -18.58 19.31 -2.78
CA GLN A 84 -18.17 19.40 -4.19
C GLN A 84 -18.64 20.72 -4.83
N LYS A 85 -19.70 21.34 -4.29
CA LYS A 85 -20.24 22.62 -4.78
C LYS A 85 -19.54 23.83 -4.14
N LYS A 86 -19.11 23.72 -2.89
CA LYS A 86 -18.48 24.80 -2.11
C LYS A 86 -17.08 24.40 -1.65
N PRO A 87 -16.00 25.03 -2.16
CA PRO A 87 -14.62 24.72 -1.77
C PRO A 87 -14.33 24.93 -0.28
N SER A 88 -15.12 25.75 0.40
CA SER A 88 -14.99 26.05 1.84
C SER A 88 -15.50 24.93 2.75
N VAL A 89 -16.29 23.99 2.23
CA VAL A 89 -16.89 22.92 3.02
C VAL A 89 -15.99 21.68 2.91
N LYS A 90 -15.36 21.31 4.02
CA LYS A 90 -14.56 20.07 4.10
C LYS A 90 -15.50 18.86 4.18
N LYS A 91 -15.09 17.73 3.56
CA LYS A 91 -15.75 16.43 3.80
C LYS A 91 -15.74 16.13 5.30
N SER A 92 -16.88 15.69 5.83
CA SER A 92 -17.02 15.23 7.22
C SER A 92 -16.22 13.96 7.51
N ASP A 93 -15.96 13.17 6.47
CA ASP A 93 -15.27 11.90 6.62
C ASP A 93 -13.78 12.05 6.87
N LYS A 94 -13.24 11.10 7.65
CA LYS A 94 -11.81 10.96 7.91
C LYS A 94 -11.06 10.84 6.58
N LYS A 95 -10.06 11.70 6.37
CA LYS A 95 -9.17 11.61 5.21
C LYS A 95 -8.55 10.21 5.17
N ARG A 96 -8.78 9.48 4.07
CA ARG A 96 -8.18 8.16 3.86
C ARG A 96 -6.65 8.32 3.78
N SER A 97 -5.90 7.45 4.47
CA SER A 97 -4.44 7.36 4.30
C SER A 97 -4.05 6.52 3.08
N LEU A 98 -5.02 5.86 2.43
CA LEU A 98 -4.79 4.97 1.31
C LEU A 98 -4.72 5.77 0.00
N THR A 99 -3.51 6.20 -0.36
CA THR A 99 -3.22 6.69 -1.71
C THR A 99 -3.18 5.53 -2.70
N THR A 100 -3.66 5.82 -3.90
CA THR A 100 -3.83 4.91 -5.03
C THR A 100 -2.53 4.16 -5.35
N PHE A 101 -2.65 2.85 -5.62
CA PHE A 101 -1.65 1.96 -6.21
C PHE A 101 -0.35 1.59 -5.46
N LYS A 102 0.02 2.25 -4.35
CA LYS A 102 1.20 1.80 -3.56
C LYS A 102 0.94 0.58 -2.65
N ASN A 103 -0.25 -0.02 -2.76
CA ASN A 103 -0.80 -1.01 -1.82
C ASN A 103 -1.30 -2.30 -2.50
N LEU A 104 -1.02 -2.50 -3.79
CA LEU A 104 -1.40 -3.72 -4.51
C LEU A 104 -0.23 -4.72 -4.69
N CYS A 105 0.97 -4.33 -4.26
CA CYS A 105 2.17 -5.18 -4.13
C CYS A 105 2.81 -4.87 -2.77
#